data_AF-A0A3M7P7F1-F1
#
_entry.id   AF-A0A3M7P7F1-F1
#
_cell.length_a   1.000
_cell.length_b   1.000
_cell.length_c   1.000
_cell.angle_alpha   90.00
_cell.angle_beta   90.00
_cell.angle_gamma   90.00
#
_symmetry.space_group_name_H-M   'P 1'
#
loop_
_entity.id
_entity.type
_entity.pdbx_description
1 polymer ?
#
loop_
_entity_poly.entity_id
_entity_poly.type
_entity_poly.pdbx_seq_one_letter_code
_entity_poly.pdbx_strand_id
1 'polypeptide(L)'
;MKVILSVVVFASIICIQQVSSQSLGVCLKSPVIKDFNASRYLGKWYEIKRFNYIFEPQNLQCLVAIYGSLNQTAISVNNTGFNVKTKKTDGRSGYAYVPNAAEPNKLSVVLPVEVFNVTILQGEGPYDVLETDYDTYALVYSCTQ
;
A
#
# COMPACT_ATOMS: atom_id res chain seq x y z
N MET A 1 0.30 34.50 56.68
CA MET A 1 -0.46 33.54 55.86
C MET A 1 -0.30 33.92 54.39
N LYS A 2 0.49 33.17 53.61
CA LYS A 2 0.61 33.32 52.16
C LYS A 2 0.06 32.03 51.56
N VAL A 3 -1.11 32.11 50.92
CA VAL A 3 -1.70 30.99 50.19
C VAL A 3 -1.02 30.95 48.83
N ILE A 4 -0.22 29.93 48.57
CA ILE A 4 0.39 29.69 47.25
C ILE A 4 -0.67 28.98 46.41
N LEU A 5 -1.21 29.70 45.42
CA LEU A 5 -2.14 29.16 44.43
C LEU A 5 -1.35 28.34 43.41
N SER A 6 -1.23 27.04 43.64
CA SER A 6 -0.60 26.12 42.69
C SER A 6 -1.53 25.90 41.50
N VAL A 7 -1.32 26.63 40.41
CA VAL A 7 -1.97 26.38 39.12
C VAL A 7 -1.30 25.15 38.50
N VAL A 8 -1.94 23.99 38.65
CA VAL A 8 -1.55 22.77 37.95
C VAL A 8 -1.96 22.91 36.49
N VAL A 9 -1.02 23.30 35.63
CA VAL A 9 -1.20 23.27 34.18
C VAL A 9 -1.13 21.81 33.75
N PHE A 10 -2.29 21.18 33.53
CA PHE A 10 -2.38 19.89 32.84
C PHE A 10 -1.99 20.11 31.38
N ALA A 11 -0.70 19.95 31.07
CA ALA A 11 -0.25 19.76 29.71
C ALA A 11 -0.76 18.37 29.26
N SER A 12 -1.90 18.36 28.58
CA SER A 12 -2.43 17.17 27.91
C SER A 12 -1.44 16.75 26.84
N ILE A 13 -0.59 15.78 27.19
CA ILE A 13 0.23 15.01 26.26
C ILE A 13 -0.75 14.22 25.39
N ILE A 14 -1.17 14.81 24.27
CA ILE A 14 -1.81 14.05 23.19
C ILE A 14 -0.69 13.22 22.57
N CYS A 15 -0.47 12.04 23.14
CA CYS A 15 0.32 11.01 22.50
C CYS A 15 -0.45 10.61 21.24
N ILE A 16 0.07 10.99 20.07
CA ILE A 16 -0.41 10.44 18.79
C ILE A 16 0.01 8.97 18.79
N GLN A 17 -0.81 8.14 19.41
CA GLN A 17 -0.65 6.69 19.39
C GLN A 17 -0.84 6.26 17.94
N GLN A 18 0.23 5.78 17.30
CA GLN A 18 0.09 5.06 16.04
C GLN A 18 -0.68 3.79 16.35
N VAL A 19 -1.97 3.75 16.00
CA VAL A 19 -2.77 2.54 16.08
C VAL A 19 -2.25 1.59 15.01
N SER A 20 -1.32 0.70 15.36
CA SER A 20 -1.04 -0.48 14.56
C SER A 20 -2.15 -1.49 14.87
N SER A 21 -3.22 -1.49 14.08
CA SER A 21 -4.21 -2.58 14.13
C SER A 21 -3.58 -3.81 13.49
N GLN A 22 -2.76 -4.53 14.25
CA GLN A 22 -2.45 -5.93 13.93
C GLN A 22 -3.38 -6.78 14.77
N SER A 23 -4.60 -7.00 14.28
CA SER A 23 -5.49 -7.99 14.89
C SER A 23 -4.97 -9.39 14.62
N LEU A 24 -5.01 -10.26 15.62
CA LEU A 24 -5.09 -11.73 15.44
C LEU A 24 -6.44 -12.06 14.77
N GLY A 25 -6.60 -11.66 13.51
CA GLY A 25 -7.91 -11.51 12.88
C GLY A 25 -7.97 -12.13 11.49
N VAL A 26 -9.15 -12.64 11.18
CA VAL A 26 -9.55 -13.06 9.83
C VAL A 26 -9.51 -11.83 8.91
N CYS A 27 -9.02 -12.01 7.68
CA CYS A 27 -9.06 -10.97 6.65
C CYS A 27 -10.50 -10.49 6.47
N LEU A 28 -10.69 -9.18 6.46
CA LEU A 28 -11.99 -8.60 6.19
C LEU A 28 -12.37 -8.92 4.74
N LYS A 29 -13.66 -9.21 4.51
CA LYS A 29 -14.16 -9.42 3.16
C LYS A 29 -14.28 -8.07 2.46
N SER A 30 -13.42 -7.84 1.48
CA SER A 30 -13.49 -6.67 0.60
C SER A 30 -14.77 -6.70 -0.26
N PRO A 31 -15.47 -5.56 -0.43
CA PRO A 31 -16.62 -5.45 -1.32
C PRO A 31 -16.21 -5.66 -2.79
N VAL A 32 -17.18 -6.08 -3.60
CA VAL A 32 -17.00 -6.22 -5.06
C VAL A 32 -17.56 -4.98 -5.73
N ILE A 33 -16.71 -4.27 -6.49
CA ILE A 33 -17.07 -3.12 -7.31
C ILE A 33 -17.21 -3.61 -8.75
N LYS A 34 -18.44 -3.71 -9.24
CA LYS A 34 -18.75 -4.39 -10.53
C LYS A 34 -18.30 -3.59 -11.75
N ASP A 35 -18.22 -2.28 -11.64
CA ASP A 35 -17.87 -1.33 -12.68
C ASP A 35 -16.44 -0.78 -12.54
N PHE A 36 -15.59 -1.48 -11.77
CA PHE A 36 -14.18 -1.12 -11.68
C PHE A 36 -13.49 -1.19 -13.05
N ASN A 37 -12.87 -0.09 -13.46
CA ASN A 37 -12.17 0.03 -14.73
C ASN A 37 -10.65 0.12 -14.51
N ALA A 38 -9.97 -1.02 -14.65
CA ALA A 38 -8.52 -1.11 -14.48
C ALA A 38 -7.73 -0.19 -15.44
N SER A 39 -8.27 0.09 -16.65
CA SER A 39 -7.62 0.99 -17.60
C SER A 39 -7.63 2.45 -17.15
N ARG A 40 -8.67 2.89 -16.41
CA ARG A 40 -8.70 4.22 -15.81
C ARG A 40 -7.77 4.35 -14.60
N TYR A 41 -7.36 3.24 -14.01
CA TYR A 41 -6.47 3.20 -12.85
C TYR A 41 -4.98 3.32 -13.21
N LEU A 42 -4.66 3.29 -14.51
CA LEU A 42 -3.29 3.42 -15.01
C LEU A 42 -2.73 4.83 -14.74
N GLY A 43 -1.40 4.92 -14.75
CA GLY A 43 -0.69 6.18 -14.49
C GLY A 43 0.09 6.15 -13.19
N LYS A 44 0.33 7.35 -12.65
CA LYS A 44 1.21 7.54 -11.49
C LYS A 44 0.39 7.79 -10.23
N TRP A 45 0.66 7.00 -9.21
CA TRP A 45 0.08 7.11 -7.89
C TRP A 45 1.16 7.38 -6.84
N TYR A 46 0.81 8.16 -5.82
CA TYR A 46 1.68 8.48 -4.69
C TYR A 46 1.11 7.82 -3.45
N GLU A 47 1.94 7.10 -2.70
CA GLU A 47 1.50 6.52 -1.44
C GLU A 47 1.50 7.60 -0.36
N ILE A 48 0.31 7.97 0.12
CA ILE A 48 0.16 9.02 1.13
C ILE A 48 0.22 8.43 2.55
N LYS A 49 -0.38 7.25 2.76
CA LYS A 49 -0.38 6.52 4.03
C LYS A 49 -0.45 5.03 3.78
N ARG A 50 0.19 4.27 4.68
CA ARG A 50 0.14 2.81 4.71
C ARG A 50 0.13 2.28 6.14
N PHE A 51 -0.29 1.03 6.29
CA PHE A 51 0.08 0.23 7.46
C PHE A 51 1.51 -0.29 7.30
N ASN A 52 2.18 -0.60 8.40
CA ASN A 52 3.51 -1.20 8.34
C ASN A 52 3.42 -2.57 7.64
N TYR A 53 4.12 -2.71 6.51
CA TYR A 53 4.13 -3.93 5.71
C TYR A 53 5.56 -4.43 5.48
N ILE A 54 5.73 -5.75 5.50
CA ILE A 54 7.05 -6.38 5.57
C ILE A 54 7.87 -6.18 4.28
N PHE A 55 7.18 -6.03 3.14
CA PHE A 55 7.80 -5.89 1.83
C PHE A 55 8.26 -4.47 1.52
N GLU A 56 7.99 -3.51 2.41
CA GLU A 56 8.43 -2.13 2.29
C GLU A 56 9.35 -1.78 3.45
N PRO A 57 10.67 -1.72 3.23
CA PRO A 57 11.61 -1.30 4.25
C PRO A 57 11.16 0.04 4.87
N GLN A 58 11.12 0.11 6.20
CA GLN A 58 10.69 1.30 6.95
C GLN A 58 11.45 2.60 6.59
N ASN A 59 12.57 2.49 5.86
CA ASN A 59 13.41 3.60 5.46
C ASN A 59 13.06 4.16 4.06
N LEU A 60 12.05 3.62 3.37
CA LEU A 60 11.57 4.17 2.11
C LEU A 60 10.55 5.28 2.35
N GLN A 61 10.77 6.42 1.70
CA GLN A 61 9.88 7.58 1.68
C GLN A 61 9.56 7.99 0.24
N CYS A 62 8.54 8.84 0.08
CA CYS A 62 8.08 9.33 -1.21
C CYS A 62 7.80 8.19 -2.20
N LEU A 63 7.04 7.19 -1.75
CA LEU A 63 6.74 6.04 -2.59
C LEU A 63 5.81 6.44 -3.74
N VAL A 64 6.16 5.94 -4.92
CA VAL A 64 5.45 6.16 -6.18
C VAL A 64 5.20 4.81 -6.83
N ALA A 65 3.95 4.54 -7.18
CA ALA A 65 3.56 3.43 -8.03
C ALA A 65 3.26 3.96 -9.43
N ILE A 66 3.80 3.32 -10.47
CA ILE A 66 3.47 3.61 -11.86
C ILE A 66 2.85 2.35 -12.46
N TYR A 67 1.60 2.48 -12.89
CA TYR A 67 0.83 1.43 -13.53
C TYR A 67 0.73 1.70 -15.04
N GLY A 68 1.00 0.69 -15.85
CA GLY A 68 0.90 0.76 -17.31
C GLY A 68 0.17 -0.44 -17.90
N SER A 69 -0.26 -0.35 -19.15
CA SER A 69 -0.73 -1.54 -19.87
C SER A 69 0.49 -2.39 -20.23
N LEU A 70 0.51 -3.64 -19.75
CA LEU A 70 1.53 -4.62 -20.13
C LEU A 70 1.08 -5.41 -21.37
N ASN A 71 -0.19 -5.83 -21.37
CA ASN A 71 -0.87 -6.45 -22.51
C ASN A 71 -2.40 -6.31 -22.35
N GLN A 72 -3.19 -7.08 -23.10
CA GLN A 72 -4.66 -7.02 -23.08
C GLN A 72 -5.28 -7.37 -21.72
N THR A 73 -4.61 -8.17 -20.89
CA THR A 73 -5.17 -8.70 -19.64
C THR A 73 -4.32 -8.38 -18.40
N ALA A 74 -3.12 -7.83 -18.58
CA ALA A 74 -2.18 -7.53 -17.50
C ALA A 74 -1.71 -6.08 -17.49
N ILE A 75 -1.41 -5.60 -16.29
CA ILE A 75 -0.94 -4.26 -15.96
C ILE A 75 0.52 -4.37 -15.52
N SER A 76 1.40 -3.51 -16.02
CA SER A 76 2.76 -3.39 -15.49
C SER A 76 2.74 -2.62 -14.18
N VAL A 77 3.50 -3.07 -13.19
CA VAL A 77 3.62 -2.43 -11.88
C VAL A 77 5.06 -2.03 -11.66
N ASN A 78 5.31 -0.77 -11.31
CA ASN A 78 6.61 -0.31 -10.87
C ASN A 78 6.46 0.54 -9.61
N ASN A 79 6.87 0.00 -8.47
CA ASN A 79 6.86 0.68 -7.18
C ASN A 79 8.27 1.14 -6.85
N THR A 80 8.46 2.43 -6.59
CA THR A 80 9.76 3.01 -6.25
C THR A 80 9.66 3.95 -5.05
N GLY A 81 10.74 4.10 -4.30
CA GLY A 81 10.83 5.03 -3.18
C GLY A 81 12.27 5.43 -2.91
N PHE A 82 12.45 6.51 -2.15
CA PHE A 82 13.77 6.98 -1.75
C PHE A 82 14.16 6.39 -0.39
N ASN A 83 15.28 5.66 -0.34
CA ASN A 83 15.79 5.09 0.90
C ASN A 83 16.62 6.14 1.66
N VAL A 84 16.11 6.60 2.79
CA VAL A 84 16.73 7.69 3.55
C VAL A 84 18.06 7.32 4.22
N LYS A 85 18.33 6.02 4.42
CA LYS A 85 19.58 5.50 5.00
C LYS A 85 20.67 5.35 3.95
N THR A 86 20.36 4.69 2.83
CA THR A 86 21.33 4.44 1.76
C THR A 86 21.47 5.62 0.79
N LYS A 87 20.55 6.59 0.85
CA LYS A 87 20.46 7.75 -0.05
C LYS A 87 20.31 7.38 -1.53
N LYS A 88 19.65 6.25 -1.80
CA LYS A 88 19.40 5.74 -3.15
C LYS A 88 17.91 5.49 -3.36
N THR A 89 17.48 5.56 -4.62
CA THR A 89 16.17 5.03 -5.01
C THR A 89 16.22 3.51 -4.94
N ASP A 90 15.17 2.92 -4.39
CA ASP A 90 14.94 1.48 -4.33
C ASP A 90 13.51 1.21 -4.80
N GLY A 91 13.22 -0.02 -5.20
CA GLY A 91 11.92 -0.33 -5.75
C GLY A 91 11.82 -1.75 -6.28
N ARG A 92 10.63 -2.06 -6.78
CA ARG A 92 10.34 -3.35 -7.39
C ARG A 92 9.34 -3.20 -8.52
N SER A 93 9.60 -3.94 -9.58
CA SER A 93 8.73 -4.05 -10.74
C SER A 93 8.10 -5.43 -10.82
N GLY A 94 6.97 -5.51 -11.50
CA GLY A 94 6.25 -6.75 -11.73
C GLY A 94 5.00 -6.48 -12.55
N TYR A 95 3.94 -7.25 -12.28
CA TYR A 95 2.68 -7.12 -13.01
C TYR A 95 1.48 -7.42 -12.12
N ALA A 96 0.32 -6.96 -12.56
CA ALA A 96 -0.97 -7.24 -11.93
C ALA A 96 -1.96 -7.76 -12.97
N TYR A 97 -2.91 -8.58 -12.53
CA TYR A 97 -3.98 -9.11 -13.38
C TYR A 97 -5.26 -9.33 -12.57
N VAL A 98 -6.40 -9.42 -13.26
CA VAL A 98 -7.70 -9.74 -12.65
C VAL A 98 -7.92 -11.25 -12.72
N PRO A 99 -7.82 -12.00 -11.60
CA PRO A 99 -8.01 -13.45 -11.59
C PRO A 99 -9.47 -13.86 -11.82
N ASN A 100 -10.44 -13.03 -11.43
CA ASN A 100 -11.86 -13.31 -11.56
C ASN A 100 -12.59 -12.11 -12.18
N ALA A 101 -13.05 -12.25 -13.42
CA ALA A 101 -13.78 -11.19 -14.12
C ALA A 101 -15.09 -10.77 -13.42
N ALA A 102 -15.66 -11.62 -12.55
CA ALA A 102 -16.83 -11.28 -11.75
C ALA A 102 -16.50 -10.34 -10.56
N GLU A 103 -15.22 -10.15 -10.24
CA GLU A 103 -14.72 -9.30 -9.15
C GLU A 103 -13.59 -8.40 -9.66
N PRO A 104 -13.88 -7.46 -10.59
CA PRO A 104 -12.85 -6.77 -11.35
C PRO A 104 -11.94 -5.87 -10.51
N ASN A 105 -12.36 -5.44 -9.32
CA ASN A 105 -11.57 -4.65 -8.38
C ASN A 105 -10.60 -5.46 -7.51
N LYS A 106 -10.62 -6.80 -7.61
CA LYS A 106 -9.73 -7.69 -6.86
C LYS A 106 -8.65 -8.21 -7.78
N LEU A 107 -7.47 -7.64 -7.68
CA LEU A 107 -6.32 -7.97 -8.52
C LEU A 107 -5.39 -8.93 -7.78
N SER A 108 -4.64 -9.73 -8.55
CA SER A 108 -3.43 -10.37 -8.06
C SER A 108 -2.23 -9.56 -8.55
N VAL A 109 -1.32 -9.21 -7.63
CA VAL A 109 -0.09 -8.47 -7.91
C VAL A 109 1.10 -9.40 -7.68
N VAL A 110 1.95 -9.51 -8.69
CA VAL A 110 3.16 -10.33 -8.69
C VAL A 110 4.38 -9.41 -8.74
N LEU A 111 5.21 -9.49 -7.71
CA LEU A 111 6.41 -8.69 -7.52
C LEU A 111 7.62 -9.61 -7.25
N PRO A 112 8.26 -10.13 -8.31
CA PRO A 112 9.35 -11.08 -8.19
C PRO A 112 10.52 -10.58 -7.34
N VAL A 113 11.10 -11.48 -6.55
CA VAL A 113 12.37 -11.27 -5.84
C VAL A 113 13.45 -11.99 -6.63
N GLU A 114 14.40 -11.22 -7.15
CA GLU A 114 15.51 -11.75 -7.94
C GLU A 114 16.83 -11.56 -7.19
N VAL A 115 17.66 -12.61 -7.23
CA VAL A 115 19.04 -12.59 -6.72
C VAL A 115 19.93 -13.20 -7.79
N PHE A 116 20.95 -12.45 -8.23
CA PHE A 116 21.82 -12.85 -9.36
C PHE A 116 21.05 -13.23 -10.64
N ASN A 117 20.00 -12.47 -10.99
CA ASN A 117 19.11 -12.74 -12.14
C ASN A 117 18.35 -14.07 -12.06
N VAL A 118 18.22 -14.64 -10.86
CA VAL A 118 17.41 -15.82 -10.59
C VAL A 118 16.24 -15.41 -9.70
N THR A 119 15.01 -15.65 -10.16
CA THR A 119 13.81 -15.45 -9.36
C THR A 119 13.77 -16.48 -8.22
N ILE A 120 13.95 -16.02 -6.99
CA ILE A 120 13.93 -16.87 -5.79
C ILE A 120 12.55 -16.93 -5.14
N LEU A 121 11.73 -15.89 -5.32
CA LEU A 121 10.34 -15.83 -4.86
C LEU A 121 9.52 -15.08 -5.91
N GLN A 122 8.33 -15.58 -6.25
CA GLN A 122 7.43 -14.89 -7.18
C GLN A 122 6.83 -13.62 -6.58
N GLY A 123 6.59 -13.63 -5.26
CA GLY A 123 6.02 -12.48 -4.55
C GLY A 123 4.63 -12.12 -5.05
N GLU A 124 3.71 -13.10 -5.08
CA GLU A 124 2.32 -12.90 -5.46
C GLU A 124 1.45 -12.60 -4.22
N GLY A 125 0.56 -11.61 -4.33
CA GLY A 125 -0.37 -11.25 -3.25
C GLY A 125 -1.63 -10.54 -3.75
N PRO A 126 -2.70 -10.54 -2.93
CA PRO A 126 -3.95 -9.87 -3.27
C PRO A 126 -3.79 -8.35 -3.23
N TYR A 127 -4.49 -7.67 -4.14
CA TYR A 127 -4.59 -6.22 -4.21
C TYR A 127 -6.05 -5.86 -4.51
N ASP A 128 -6.80 -5.60 -3.46
CA ASP A 128 -8.21 -5.25 -3.55
C ASP A 128 -8.34 -3.73 -3.54
N VAL A 129 -8.83 -3.15 -4.63
CA VAL A 129 -9.23 -1.74 -4.65
C VAL A 129 -10.58 -1.65 -3.93
N LEU A 130 -10.57 -1.07 -2.73
CA LEU A 130 -11.76 -0.86 -1.91
C LEU A 130 -12.59 0.32 -2.42
N GLU A 131 -11.92 1.35 -2.94
CA GLU A 131 -12.54 2.57 -3.45
C GLU A 131 -11.54 3.35 -4.30
N THR A 132 -12.00 4.02 -5.35
CA THR A 132 -11.19 4.98 -6.13
C THR A 132 -12.10 5.84 -6.98
N ASP A 133 -11.72 7.10 -7.19
CA ASP A 133 -12.30 7.96 -8.22
C ASP A 133 -11.47 7.98 -9.51
N TYR A 134 -10.42 7.14 -9.57
CA TYR A 134 -9.42 7.01 -10.64
C TYR A 134 -8.45 8.18 -10.81
N ASP A 135 -8.83 9.38 -10.38
CA ASP A 135 -8.13 10.62 -10.73
C ASP A 135 -7.41 11.24 -9.54
N THR A 136 -7.90 11.05 -8.31
CA THR A 136 -7.38 11.76 -7.13
C THR A 136 -7.05 10.85 -5.95
N TYR A 137 -7.74 9.72 -5.77
CA TYR A 137 -7.44 8.78 -4.69
C TYR A 137 -7.76 7.34 -5.04
N ALA A 138 -7.11 6.45 -4.29
CA ALA A 138 -7.49 5.05 -4.21
C ALA A 138 -7.25 4.55 -2.78
N LEU A 139 -8.16 3.70 -2.31
CA LEU A 139 -8.00 2.94 -1.08
C LEU A 139 -7.82 1.48 -1.43
N VAL A 140 -6.71 0.90 -0.99
CA VAL A 140 -6.31 -0.46 -1.35
C VAL A 140 -6.15 -1.28 -0.08
N TYR A 141 -6.56 -2.54 -0.16
CA TYR A 141 -6.43 -3.52 0.89
C TYR A 141 -5.74 -4.78 0.38
N SER A 142 -4.84 -5.32 1.20
CA SER A 142 -4.18 -6.59 0.97
C SER A 142 -4.17 -7.36 2.29
N CYS A 143 -4.61 -8.62 2.24
CA CYS A 143 -4.58 -9.50 3.39
C CYS A 143 -4.48 -10.95 2.93
N THR A 144 -3.58 -11.68 3.56
CA THR A 144 -3.36 -13.11 3.35
C THR A 144 -3.50 -13.80 4.71
N GLN A 145 -4.25 -14.90 4.76
CA GLN A 145 -4.33 -15.81 5.91
C GLN A 145 -3.51 -17.06 5.66
#